data_AF-A0A953R8Q0-F1
#
_entry.id   AF-A0A953R8Q0-F1
#
_cell.length_a   1.000
_cell.length_b   1.000
_cell.length_c   1.000
_cell.angle_alpha   90.00
_cell.angle_beta   90.00
_cell.angle_gamma   90.00
#
_symmetry.space_group_name_H-M   'P 1'
#
loop_
_entity.id
_entity.type
_entity.pdbx_description
1 polymer ?
#
loop_
_entity_poly.entity_id
_entity_poly.type
_entity_poly.pdbx_seq_one_letter_code
_entity_poly.pdbx_strand_id
1 'polypeptide(L)'
;MLDLFEIARNNRDALEARFAALKSSASPDVAGSLQRFADAVLNNGRVSINMRPMPLLSFLVSGFHQNIYEWSRSRGEESGKPPEDIIRERLGAFYSKRIAFDRYFANGETFRYGALNIGGTGAKVYGDYCAILLNRAFDGPEIAYLKSDSLKTYVKADGAVDEGVLREDAAPHSHRHASACLKCASELAKTAEEAWAALLCSDSDFVEAVFSAQITPGEVEAIRIERKQYRELFEYGFENFREKLTDERRNLVEAFVLIKRLLRQNSIPLEVVPNA
;
A
#
# COMPACT_ATOMS: atom_id res chain seq x y z
N MET A 1 15.06 -18.11 11.21
CA MET A 1 14.45 -16.88 10.67
C MET A 1 13.05 -17.27 10.22
N LEU A 2 12.04 -16.43 10.48
CA LEU A 2 10.64 -16.82 10.28
C LEU A 2 10.18 -16.53 8.84
N ASP A 3 9.07 -17.15 8.44
CA ASP A 3 8.35 -16.86 7.20
C ASP A 3 7.03 -16.14 7.55
N LEU A 4 6.93 -14.86 7.17
CA LEU A 4 5.74 -14.03 7.40
C LEU A 4 4.49 -14.63 6.74
N PHE A 5 4.66 -15.24 5.56
CA PHE A 5 3.57 -15.76 4.78
C PHE A 5 3.09 -17.09 5.34
N GLU A 6 3.99 -17.91 5.86
CA GLU A 6 3.62 -19.10 6.63
C GLU A 6 2.86 -18.72 7.91
N ILE A 7 3.32 -17.72 8.65
CA ILE A 7 2.62 -17.20 9.83
C ILE A 7 1.18 -16.77 9.45
N ALA A 8 1.04 -16.00 8.38
CA ALA A 8 -0.27 -15.58 7.88
C ALA A 8 -1.15 -16.79 7.49
N ARG A 9 -0.61 -17.76 6.74
CA ARG A 9 -1.35 -18.98 6.34
C ARG A 9 -1.81 -19.79 7.55
N ASN A 10 -0.99 -19.90 8.59
CA ASN A 10 -1.31 -20.66 9.79
C ASN A 10 -2.33 -19.96 10.70
N ASN A 11 -2.60 -18.67 10.49
CA ASN A 11 -3.57 -17.90 11.27
C ASN A 11 -5.00 -17.92 10.69
N ARG A 12 -5.26 -18.63 9.59
CA ARG A 12 -6.57 -18.67 8.90
C ARG A 12 -7.72 -19.03 9.83
N ASP A 13 -7.63 -20.19 10.47
CA ASP A 13 -8.72 -20.73 11.30
C ASP A 13 -8.96 -19.85 12.53
N ALA A 14 -7.90 -19.30 13.12
CA ALA A 14 -8.00 -18.38 14.24
C ALA A 14 -8.62 -17.03 13.86
N LEU A 15 -8.33 -16.50 12.66
CA LEU A 15 -9.00 -15.31 12.13
C LEU A 15 -10.48 -15.56 11.87
N GLU A 16 -10.81 -16.68 11.24
CA GLU A 16 -12.19 -17.07 10.93
C GLU A 16 -13.01 -17.23 12.23
N ALA A 17 -12.47 -17.95 13.22
CA ALA A 17 -13.11 -18.13 14.51
C ALA A 17 -13.36 -16.80 15.25
N ARG A 18 -12.37 -15.90 15.24
CA ARG A 18 -12.51 -14.56 15.85
C ARG A 18 -13.53 -13.70 15.12
N PHE A 19 -13.55 -13.74 13.79
CA PHE A 19 -14.52 -13.00 12.99
C PHE A 19 -15.95 -13.54 13.21
N ALA A 20 -16.12 -14.85 13.25
CA ALA A 20 -17.40 -15.49 13.56
C ALA A 20 -17.88 -15.12 14.98
N ALA A 21 -16.99 -15.13 15.97
CA ALA A 21 -17.29 -14.73 17.35
C ALA A 21 -17.65 -13.24 17.47
N LEU A 22 -16.95 -12.36 16.74
CA LEU A 22 -17.29 -10.94 16.66
C LEU A 22 -18.70 -10.75 16.08
N LYS A 23 -19.04 -11.46 15.00
CA LYS A 23 -20.35 -11.36 14.36
C LYS A 23 -21.47 -11.92 15.23
N SER A 24 -21.24 -13.03 15.95
CA SER A 24 -22.26 -13.67 16.80
C SER A 24 -22.53 -12.92 18.10
N SER A 25 -21.56 -12.15 18.60
CA SER A 25 -21.70 -11.31 19.80
C SER A 25 -22.23 -9.89 19.51
N ALA A 26 -22.24 -9.47 18.24
CA ALA A 26 -22.76 -8.18 17.83
C ALA A 26 -24.29 -8.14 17.80
N SER A 27 -24.87 -6.94 17.94
CA SER A 27 -26.31 -6.74 17.66
C SER A 27 -26.62 -7.04 16.19
N PRO A 28 -27.87 -7.37 15.83
CA PRO A 28 -28.23 -7.70 14.45
C PRO A 28 -27.81 -6.65 13.41
N ASP A 29 -27.98 -5.37 13.74
CA ASP A 29 -27.59 -4.27 12.85
C ASP A 29 -26.08 -4.21 12.63
N VAL A 30 -25.30 -4.34 13.71
CA VAL A 30 -23.83 -4.33 13.64
C VAL A 30 -23.32 -5.58 12.92
N ALA A 31 -23.88 -6.75 13.20
CA ALA A 31 -23.57 -7.99 12.49
C ALA A 31 -23.86 -7.88 10.97
N GLY A 32 -24.95 -7.19 10.61
CA GLY A 32 -25.29 -6.88 9.22
C GLY A 32 -24.25 -5.97 8.56
N SER A 33 -23.85 -4.88 9.23
CA SER A 33 -22.80 -3.97 8.72
C SER A 33 -21.43 -4.66 8.62
N LEU A 34 -21.07 -5.51 9.58
CA LEU A 34 -19.86 -6.33 9.52
C LEU A 34 -19.84 -7.25 8.30
N GLN A 35 -20.97 -7.90 7.99
CA GLN A 35 -21.06 -8.76 6.81
C GLN A 35 -20.92 -7.97 5.52
N ARG A 36 -21.63 -6.83 5.39
CA ARG A 36 -21.55 -6.00 4.17
C ARG A 36 -20.14 -5.43 3.96
N PHE A 37 -19.46 -5.04 5.03
CA PHE A 37 -18.06 -4.60 4.95
C PHE A 37 -17.13 -5.77 4.57
N ALA A 38 -17.31 -6.94 5.16
CA ALA A 38 -16.55 -8.14 4.80
C ALA A 38 -16.72 -8.47 3.31
N ASP A 39 -17.95 -8.45 2.80
CA ASP A 39 -18.27 -8.69 1.39
C ASP A 39 -17.65 -7.63 0.48
N ALA A 40 -17.70 -6.35 0.88
CA ALA A 40 -17.04 -5.27 0.15
C ALA A 40 -15.52 -5.48 0.04
N VAL A 41 -14.87 -5.89 1.13
CA VAL A 41 -13.43 -6.19 1.13
C VAL A 41 -13.10 -7.46 0.34
N LEU A 42 -13.93 -8.49 0.44
CA LEU A 42 -13.74 -9.74 -0.29
C LEU A 42 -13.85 -9.51 -1.81
N ASN A 43 -14.85 -8.76 -2.26
CA ASN A 43 -15.11 -8.56 -3.68
C ASN A 43 -14.20 -7.47 -4.29
N ASN A 44 -14.02 -6.36 -3.58
CA ASN A 44 -13.36 -5.16 -4.12
C ASN A 44 -11.96 -4.91 -3.54
N GLY A 45 -11.56 -5.63 -2.49
CA GLY A 45 -10.24 -5.46 -1.89
C GLY A 45 -9.12 -5.79 -2.88
N ARG A 46 -8.27 -4.80 -3.14
CA ARG A 46 -7.04 -4.87 -3.93
C ARG A 46 -5.86 -4.38 -3.12
N VAL A 47 -4.64 -4.70 -3.55
CA VAL A 47 -3.44 -4.05 -3.04
C VAL A 47 -3.25 -2.73 -3.78
N SER A 48 -2.90 -1.70 -3.03
CA SER A 48 -2.57 -0.38 -3.56
C SER A 48 -1.16 0.05 -3.17
N ILE A 49 -0.48 0.80 -4.02
CA ILE A 49 0.82 1.42 -3.72
C ILE A 49 0.74 2.90 -4.06
N ASN A 50 0.87 3.75 -3.05
CA ASN A 50 1.00 5.19 -3.24
C ASN A 50 2.44 5.53 -3.67
N MET A 51 2.56 6.29 -4.75
CA MET A 51 3.82 6.69 -5.36
C MET A 51 3.84 8.18 -5.64
N ARG A 52 4.99 8.81 -5.37
CA ARG A 52 5.29 10.17 -5.86
C ARG A 52 5.52 10.13 -7.37
N PRO A 53 5.47 11.29 -8.07
CA PRO A 53 5.62 11.33 -9.53
C PRO A 53 6.89 10.62 -10.06
N MET A 54 8.05 10.90 -9.46
CA MET A 54 9.33 10.33 -9.93
C MET A 54 9.46 8.81 -9.71
N PRO A 55 9.11 8.25 -8.53
CA PRO A 55 8.98 6.79 -8.38
C PRO A 55 8.02 6.14 -9.37
N LEU A 56 6.85 6.74 -9.63
CA LEU A 56 5.90 6.21 -10.62
C LEU A 56 6.49 6.22 -12.03
N LEU A 57 7.14 7.31 -12.43
CA LEU A 57 7.88 7.37 -13.70
C LEU A 57 8.94 6.29 -13.78
N SER A 58 9.75 6.14 -12.72
CA SER A 58 10.80 5.13 -12.67
C SER A 58 10.21 3.73 -12.87
N PHE A 59 9.11 3.40 -12.18
CA PHE A 59 8.39 2.13 -12.34
C PHE A 59 7.91 1.89 -13.77
N LEU A 60 7.29 2.90 -14.39
CA LEU A 60 6.78 2.81 -15.76
C LEU A 60 7.89 2.69 -16.81
N VAL A 61 9.08 3.23 -16.54
CA VAL A 61 10.24 3.18 -17.44
C VAL A 61 11.07 1.92 -17.23
N SER A 62 11.33 1.52 -15.97
CA SER A 62 12.08 0.30 -15.66
C SER A 62 11.29 -0.97 -15.98
N GLY A 63 9.95 -0.87 -15.99
CA GLY A 63 9.06 -1.99 -16.21
C GLY A 63 8.82 -2.86 -14.97
N PHE A 64 9.35 -2.48 -13.81
CA PHE A 64 9.10 -3.19 -12.55
C PHE A 64 9.30 -2.32 -11.30
N HIS A 65 8.60 -2.68 -10.23
CA HIS A 65 8.65 -2.00 -8.94
C HIS A 65 9.82 -2.53 -8.11
N GLN A 66 10.79 -1.65 -7.85
CA GLN A 66 11.93 -1.93 -6.99
C GLN A 66 11.54 -1.76 -5.52
N ASN A 67 11.84 -2.75 -4.69
CA ASN A 67 11.86 -2.53 -3.25
C ASN A 67 13.11 -1.72 -2.82
N ILE A 68 13.20 -1.37 -1.54
CA ILE A 68 14.29 -0.50 -1.05
C ILE A 68 15.69 -1.12 -1.25
N TYR A 69 15.81 -2.44 -1.15
CA TYR A 69 17.07 -3.16 -1.34
C TYR A 69 17.48 -3.20 -2.81
N GLU A 70 16.55 -3.55 -3.71
CA GLU A 70 16.74 -3.54 -5.16
C GLU A 70 17.12 -2.13 -5.66
N TRP A 71 16.39 -1.12 -5.20
CA TRP A 71 16.64 0.28 -5.53
C TRP A 71 18.03 0.72 -5.04
N SER A 72 18.39 0.40 -3.80
CA SER A 72 19.68 0.78 -3.22
C SER A 72 20.87 0.13 -3.92
N ARG A 73 20.76 -1.13 -4.36
CA ARG A 73 21.80 -1.81 -5.14
C ARG A 73 22.03 -1.12 -6.48
N SER A 74 20.96 -0.86 -7.22
CA SER A 74 21.03 -0.14 -8.50
C SER A 74 21.65 1.25 -8.34
N ARG A 75 21.32 2.00 -7.27
CA ARG A 75 21.93 3.30 -6.99
C ARG A 75 23.37 3.22 -6.49
N GLY A 76 23.71 2.14 -5.79
CA GLY A 76 25.08 1.89 -5.36
C GLY A 76 26.03 1.68 -6.53
N GLU A 77 25.57 0.95 -7.55
CA GLU A 77 26.33 0.75 -8.81
C GLU A 77 26.58 2.08 -9.55
N GLU A 78 25.58 2.97 -9.60
CA GLU A 78 25.71 4.28 -10.27
C GLU A 78 26.56 5.28 -9.49
N SER A 79 26.47 5.28 -8.16
CA SER A 79 27.08 6.32 -7.30
C SER A 79 28.38 5.90 -6.64
N GLY A 80 28.73 4.60 -6.66
CA GLY A 80 29.86 4.03 -5.92
C GLY A 80 29.65 3.95 -4.40
N LYS A 81 28.46 4.30 -3.89
CA LYS A 81 28.15 4.22 -2.45
C LYS A 81 27.66 2.81 -2.07
N PRO A 82 27.99 2.32 -0.85
CA PRO A 82 27.42 1.08 -0.34
C PRO A 82 25.88 1.12 -0.28
N PRO A 83 25.16 0.04 -0.64
CA PRO A 83 23.70 -0.02 -0.57
C PRO A 83 23.15 0.31 0.82
N GLU A 84 23.82 -0.14 1.89
CA GLU A 84 23.38 0.12 3.26
C GLU A 84 23.33 1.62 3.61
N ASP A 85 24.32 2.40 3.16
CA ASP A 85 24.35 3.85 3.37
C ASP A 85 23.21 4.53 2.61
N ILE A 86 22.93 4.07 1.40
CA ILE A 86 21.81 4.57 0.58
C ILE A 86 20.47 4.28 1.26
N ILE A 87 20.28 3.07 1.80
CA ILE A 87 19.06 2.71 2.54
C ILE A 87 18.91 3.58 3.79
N ARG A 88 20.00 3.79 4.53
CA ARG A 88 20.03 4.60 5.76
C ARG A 88 19.63 6.04 5.49
N GLU A 89 20.23 6.67 4.49
CA GLU A 89 19.91 8.04 4.07
C GLU A 89 18.46 8.14 3.57
N ARG A 90 18.00 7.15 2.80
CA ARG A 90 16.64 7.17 2.23
C ARG A 90 15.55 7.00 3.29
N LEU A 91 15.76 6.11 4.26
CA LEU A 91 14.76 5.80 5.29
C LEU A 91 14.84 6.74 6.50
N GLY A 92 15.99 7.38 6.74
CA GLY A 92 16.19 8.32 7.85
C GLY A 92 15.78 7.71 9.19
N ALA A 93 14.86 8.36 9.90
CA ALA A 93 14.37 7.91 11.21
C ALA A 93 13.70 6.52 11.19
N PHE A 94 13.26 6.03 10.03
CA PHE A 94 12.62 4.72 9.90
C PHE A 94 13.62 3.59 9.67
N TYR A 95 14.89 3.89 9.41
CA TYR A 95 15.92 2.91 9.03
C TYR A 95 16.00 1.74 10.01
N SER A 96 16.27 2.00 11.28
CA SER A 96 16.51 0.94 12.27
C SER A 96 15.30 0.01 12.40
N LYS A 97 14.09 0.57 12.39
CA LYS A 97 12.85 -0.21 12.49
C LYS A 97 12.59 -1.05 11.25
N ARG A 98 12.76 -0.49 10.05
CA ARG A 98 12.56 -1.22 8.80
C ARG A 98 13.56 -2.35 8.64
N ILE A 99 14.84 -2.09 8.92
CA ILE A 99 15.88 -3.12 8.87
C ILE A 99 15.62 -4.22 9.91
N ALA A 100 15.21 -3.86 11.13
CA ALA A 100 14.87 -4.84 12.15
C ALA A 100 13.69 -5.73 11.72
N PHE A 101 12.64 -5.12 11.18
CA PHE A 101 11.47 -5.84 10.68
C PHE A 101 11.84 -6.77 9.52
N ASP A 102 12.49 -6.26 8.48
CA ASP A 102 12.82 -7.06 7.28
C ASP A 102 13.77 -8.21 7.63
N ARG A 103 14.84 -7.95 8.40
CA ARG A 103 15.83 -8.99 8.77
C ARG A 103 15.29 -10.03 9.75
N TYR A 104 14.11 -9.81 10.33
CA TYR A 104 13.45 -10.82 11.16
C TYR A 104 12.97 -12.02 10.33
N PHE A 105 12.70 -11.79 9.03
CA PHE A 105 12.15 -12.78 8.12
C PHE A 105 13.18 -13.27 7.11
N ALA A 106 13.12 -14.57 6.78
CA ALA A 106 14.08 -15.26 5.92
C ALA A 106 14.24 -14.58 4.54
N ASN A 107 13.15 -14.01 4.04
CA ASN A 107 13.05 -13.36 2.73
C ASN A 107 12.70 -11.87 2.83
N GLY A 108 12.90 -11.23 3.98
CA GLY A 108 12.40 -9.86 4.20
C GLY A 108 13.04 -8.80 3.29
N GLU A 109 14.26 -9.03 2.79
CA GLU A 109 14.85 -8.15 1.77
C GLU A 109 14.13 -8.20 0.40
N THR A 110 13.23 -9.16 0.19
CA THR A 110 12.39 -9.26 -1.01
C THR A 110 11.06 -8.54 -0.83
N PHE A 111 10.70 -8.15 0.39
CA PHE A 111 9.40 -7.58 0.68
C PHE A 111 9.15 -6.27 -0.08
N ARG A 112 7.92 -6.17 -0.57
CA ARG A 112 7.29 -4.96 -1.08
C ARG A 112 6.10 -4.64 -0.21
N TYR A 113 5.75 -3.37 -0.19
CA TYR A 113 4.76 -2.82 0.73
C TYR A 113 3.67 -2.09 -0.06
N GLY A 114 2.43 -2.33 0.34
CA GLY A 114 1.25 -1.63 -0.13
C GLY A 114 0.20 -1.58 0.96
N ALA A 115 -1.02 -1.22 0.60
CA ALA A 115 -2.16 -1.19 1.52
C ALA A 115 -3.39 -1.83 0.89
N LEU A 116 -4.23 -2.46 1.71
CA LEU A 116 -5.55 -2.94 1.29
C LEU A 116 -6.43 -1.73 0.94
N ASN A 117 -6.99 -1.75 -0.26
CA ASN A 117 -7.81 -0.67 -0.79
C ASN A 117 -9.09 -1.24 -1.40
N ILE A 118 -10.23 -0.65 -1.05
CA ILE A 118 -11.54 -0.93 -1.67
C ILE A 118 -12.10 0.29 -2.44
N GLY A 119 -11.33 1.39 -2.51
CA GLY A 119 -11.74 2.67 -3.06
C GLY A 119 -10.79 3.83 -2.70
N GLY A 120 -10.97 4.98 -3.34
CA GLY A 120 -10.23 6.21 -3.05
C GLY A 120 -8.77 6.22 -3.52
N THR A 121 -7.97 7.15 -2.98
CA THR A 121 -6.56 7.40 -3.34
C THR A 121 -5.53 6.80 -2.39
N GLY A 122 -5.94 6.00 -1.41
CA GLY A 122 -5.03 5.37 -0.45
C GLY A 122 -4.32 6.38 0.47
N ALA A 123 -3.12 6.05 0.93
CA ALA A 123 -2.34 6.82 1.90
C ALA A 123 -1.42 7.83 1.17
N LYS A 124 -1.92 9.06 0.99
CA LYS A 124 -1.28 10.17 0.27
C LYS A 124 0.03 10.63 0.89
N VAL A 125 0.26 10.38 2.18
CA VAL A 125 1.56 10.62 2.82
C VAL A 125 2.73 9.94 2.08
N TYR A 126 2.46 8.86 1.36
CA TYR A 126 3.46 8.14 0.54
C TYR A 126 3.51 8.59 -0.92
N GLY A 127 2.47 9.28 -1.42
CA GLY A 127 2.45 9.87 -2.75
C GLY A 127 1.05 10.08 -3.34
N ASP A 128 0.98 10.99 -4.31
CA ASP A 128 -0.29 11.48 -4.88
C ASP A 128 -0.93 10.53 -5.90
N TYR A 129 -0.16 9.58 -6.43
CA TYR A 129 -0.64 8.57 -7.37
C TYR A 129 -0.80 7.24 -6.65
N CYS A 130 -1.98 6.66 -6.73
CA CYS A 130 -2.29 5.38 -6.11
C CYS A 130 -2.40 4.31 -7.19
N ALA A 131 -1.39 3.44 -7.27
CA ALA A 131 -1.42 2.30 -8.18
C ALA A 131 -2.27 1.18 -7.58
N ILE A 132 -3.37 0.84 -8.25
CA ILE A 132 -4.25 -0.28 -7.87
C ILE A 132 -3.79 -1.51 -8.63
N LEU A 133 -3.49 -2.59 -7.91
CA LEU A 133 -2.97 -3.81 -8.48
C LEU A 133 -4.10 -4.81 -8.77
N LEU A 134 -3.99 -5.51 -9.89
CA LEU A 134 -4.91 -6.59 -10.24
C LEU A 134 -4.79 -7.72 -9.22
N ASN A 135 -5.93 -8.28 -8.77
CA ASN A 135 -5.91 -9.41 -7.83
C ASN A 135 -5.15 -10.63 -8.36
N ARG A 136 -5.18 -10.86 -9.68
CA ARG A 136 -4.43 -11.96 -10.31
C ARG A 136 -2.92 -11.87 -10.12
N ALA A 137 -2.39 -10.68 -9.82
CA ALA A 137 -0.99 -10.53 -9.43
C ALA A 137 -0.66 -11.25 -8.11
N PHE A 138 -1.70 -11.70 -7.39
CA PHE A 138 -1.64 -12.44 -6.12
C PHE A 138 -2.28 -13.83 -6.20
N ASP A 139 -2.55 -14.33 -7.43
CA ASP A 139 -2.95 -15.73 -7.66
C ASP A 139 -1.70 -16.62 -7.61
N GLY A 140 -1.30 -17.03 -6.40
CA GLY A 140 -0.14 -17.91 -6.18
C GLY A 140 1.03 -17.32 -5.39
N PRO A 141 1.43 -16.03 -5.56
CA PRO A 141 2.52 -15.47 -4.77
C PRO A 141 2.15 -15.22 -3.32
N GLU A 142 3.20 -15.06 -2.52
CA GLU A 142 3.08 -14.89 -1.08
C GLU A 142 2.75 -13.44 -0.72
N ILE A 143 1.60 -13.27 -0.06
CA ILE A 143 1.12 -11.99 0.46
C ILE A 143 0.52 -12.19 1.85
N ALA A 144 0.89 -11.30 2.76
CA ALA A 144 0.35 -11.19 4.11
C ALA A 144 -0.21 -9.78 4.32
N TYR A 145 -1.29 -9.70 5.08
CA TYR A 145 -1.90 -8.46 5.52
C TYR A 145 -1.66 -8.29 7.01
N LEU A 146 -1.19 -7.12 7.41
CA LEU A 146 -1.06 -6.69 8.80
C LEU A 146 -2.13 -5.64 9.08
N LYS A 147 -2.68 -5.63 10.30
CA LYS A 147 -3.75 -4.70 10.65
C LYS A 147 -3.29 -3.25 10.70
N SER A 148 -1.98 -2.99 10.79
CA SER A 148 -1.42 -1.64 10.82
C SER A 148 -0.03 -1.59 10.18
N ASP A 149 0.58 -0.41 10.20
CA ASP A 149 1.95 -0.15 9.77
C ASP A 149 2.96 -1.01 10.55
N SER A 150 3.71 -1.85 9.83
CA SER A 150 4.78 -2.71 10.36
C SER A 150 5.70 -2.01 11.36
N LEU A 151 6.07 -0.75 11.07
CA LEU A 151 7.06 0.00 11.84
C LEU A 151 6.47 0.66 13.10
N LYS A 152 5.16 0.88 13.13
CA LYS A 152 4.48 1.47 14.29
C LYS A 152 4.09 0.41 15.31
N THR A 153 3.56 -0.72 14.85
CA THR A 153 2.87 -1.68 15.73
C THR A 153 3.71 -2.91 16.05
N TYR A 154 4.50 -3.40 15.10
CA TYR A 154 5.15 -4.71 15.21
C TYR A 154 6.65 -4.63 15.54
N VAL A 155 7.21 -3.42 15.64
CA VAL A 155 8.59 -3.18 16.09
C VAL A 155 8.58 -2.38 17.38
N LYS A 156 9.07 -2.99 18.44
CA LYS A 156 9.18 -2.41 19.78
C LYS A 156 10.18 -1.27 19.82
N ALA A 157 10.15 -0.49 20.90
CA ALA A 157 11.03 0.66 21.09
C ALA A 157 12.53 0.27 21.13
N ASP A 158 12.84 -0.95 21.56
CA ASP A 158 14.19 -1.53 21.58
C ASP A 158 14.63 -2.10 20.21
N GLY A 159 13.77 -2.03 19.19
CA GLY A 159 14.01 -2.57 17.86
C GLY A 159 13.68 -4.05 17.70
N ALA A 160 13.19 -4.75 18.74
CA ALA A 160 12.75 -6.13 18.61
C ALA A 160 11.39 -6.24 17.91
N VAL A 161 11.20 -7.27 17.10
CA VAL A 161 9.90 -7.57 16.48
C VAL A 161 8.98 -8.24 17.51
N ASP A 162 7.74 -7.76 17.63
CA ASP A 162 6.71 -8.41 18.44
C ASP A 162 6.06 -9.56 17.68
N GLU A 163 6.68 -10.74 17.77
CA GLU A 163 6.19 -11.95 17.11
C GLU A 163 4.78 -12.36 17.57
N GLY A 164 4.45 -12.13 18.85
CA GLY A 164 3.14 -12.50 19.39
C GLY A 164 2.01 -11.74 18.71
N VAL A 165 2.15 -10.40 18.67
CA VAL A 165 1.20 -9.53 17.97
C VAL A 165 1.16 -9.82 16.47
N LEU A 166 2.33 -10.09 15.87
CA LEU A 166 2.41 -10.41 14.45
C LEU A 166 1.69 -11.73 14.10
N ARG A 167 1.86 -12.78 14.90
CA ARG A 167 1.14 -14.06 14.72
C ARG A 167 -0.37 -13.90 14.92
N GLU A 168 -0.78 -13.02 15.83
CA GLU A 168 -2.18 -12.74 16.07
C GLU A 168 -2.85 -12.01 14.90
N ASP A 169 -2.14 -11.06 14.28
CA ASP A 169 -2.72 -10.14 13.30
C ASP A 169 -2.52 -10.52 11.84
N ALA A 170 -1.42 -11.22 11.52
CA ALA A 170 -1.07 -11.51 10.14
C ALA A 170 -2.14 -12.38 9.47
N ALA A 171 -2.64 -11.93 8.32
CA ALA A 171 -3.69 -12.59 7.58
C ALA A 171 -3.25 -12.91 6.15
N PRO A 172 -3.59 -14.09 5.60
CA PRO A 172 -3.33 -14.37 4.21
C PRO A 172 -4.36 -13.65 3.34
N HIS A 173 -4.07 -13.50 2.05
CA HIS A 173 -4.96 -12.79 1.12
C HIS A 173 -6.40 -13.32 1.09
N SER A 174 -6.62 -14.62 1.25
CA SER A 174 -7.95 -15.22 1.31
C SER A 174 -8.80 -14.75 2.49
N HIS A 175 -8.18 -14.31 3.60
CA HIS A 175 -8.87 -13.88 4.83
C HIS A 175 -8.65 -12.39 5.14
N ARG A 176 -8.23 -11.60 4.13
CA ARG A 176 -8.05 -10.13 4.28
C ARG A 176 -9.31 -9.43 4.77
N HIS A 177 -10.49 -9.92 4.39
CA HIS A 177 -11.80 -9.40 4.80
C HIS A 177 -12.05 -9.61 6.29
N ALA A 178 -11.75 -10.80 6.83
CA ALA A 178 -11.87 -11.09 8.25
C ALA A 178 -10.91 -10.21 9.08
N SER A 179 -9.65 -10.09 8.64
CA SER A 179 -8.66 -9.22 9.31
C SER A 179 -9.07 -7.74 9.31
N ALA A 180 -9.54 -7.24 8.17
CA ALA A 180 -10.11 -5.90 8.03
C ALA A 180 -11.31 -5.67 8.97
N CYS A 181 -12.23 -6.62 9.06
CA CYS A 181 -13.38 -6.50 9.97
C CYS A 181 -12.94 -6.46 11.43
N LEU A 182 -12.01 -7.34 11.83
CA LEU A 182 -11.47 -7.38 13.20
C LEU A 182 -10.78 -6.07 13.56
N LYS A 183 -10.08 -5.45 12.61
CA LYS A 183 -9.48 -4.12 12.79
C LYS A 183 -10.54 -3.03 12.97
N CYS A 184 -11.51 -2.97 12.06
CA CYS A 184 -12.42 -1.82 11.94
C CYS A 184 -13.69 -1.94 12.78
N ALA A 185 -13.90 -3.05 13.49
CA ALA A 185 -15.15 -3.43 14.16
C ALA A 185 -15.77 -2.30 14.99
N SER A 186 -14.97 -1.60 15.80
CA SER A 186 -15.44 -0.54 16.70
C SER A 186 -15.92 0.73 15.98
N GLU A 187 -15.45 0.95 14.75
CA GLU A 187 -15.73 2.14 13.96
C GLU A 187 -16.82 1.88 12.91
N LEU A 188 -16.97 0.65 12.41
CA LEU A 188 -17.94 0.30 11.37
C LEU A 188 -19.38 0.69 11.71
N ALA A 189 -19.78 0.60 12.98
CA ALA A 189 -21.13 0.98 13.41
C ALA A 189 -21.38 2.50 13.34
N LYS A 190 -20.32 3.32 13.30
CA LYS A 190 -20.37 4.79 13.30
C LYS A 190 -20.03 5.39 11.93
N THR A 191 -19.52 4.59 11.01
CA THR A 191 -19.03 5.03 9.71
C THR A 191 -20.00 4.61 8.61
N ALA A 192 -20.46 5.59 7.83
CA ALA A 192 -21.26 5.33 6.64
C ALA A 192 -20.48 4.52 5.59
N GLU A 193 -21.16 3.74 4.77
CA GLU A 193 -20.53 2.78 3.86
C GLU A 193 -19.59 3.46 2.84
N GLU A 194 -19.93 4.68 2.43
CA GLU A 194 -19.13 5.50 1.50
C GLU A 194 -17.76 5.87 2.07
N ALA A 195 -17.62 5.88 3.40
CA ALA A 195 -16.39 6.22 4.11
C ALA A 195 -15.58 4.97 4.53
N TRP A 196 -16.05 3.76 4.25
CA TRP A 196 -15.35 2.51 4.62
C TRP A 196 -13.96 2.38 4.01
N ALA A 197 -13.72 2.95 2.82
CA ALA A 197 -12.40 2.95 2.21
C ALA A 197 -11.34 3.64 3.09
N ALA A 198 -11.72 4.73 3.76
CA ALA A 198 -10.81 5.47 4.63
C ALA A 198 -10.46 4.72 5.93
N LEU A 199 -11.31 3.79 6.38
CA LEU A 199 -11.01 2.91 7.52
C LEU A 199 -9.88 1.92 7.19
N LEU A 200 -9.79 1.50 5.92
CA LEU A 200 -8.79 0.53 5.46
C LEU A 200 -7.48 1.18 5.07
N CYS A 201 -7.52 2.40 4.52
CA CYS A 201 -6.34 3.09 4.03
C CYS A 201 -6.52 4.61 4.11
N SER A 202 -5.76 5.23 5.00
CA SER A 202 -5.66 6.68 5.20
C SER A 202 -4.22 7.09 5.46
N ASP A 203 -3.96 8.40 5.53
CA ASP A 203 -2.62 8.93 5.89
C ASP A 203 -2.17 8.54 7.31
N SER A 204 -3.12 8.27 8.20
CA SER A 204 -2.84 8.00 9.61
C SER A 204 -2.68 6.51 9.92
N ASP A 205 -3.48 5.67 9.26
CA ASP A 205 -3.55 4.24 9.50
C ASP A 205 -4.09 3.50 8.26
N PHE A 206 -3.61 2.27 8.08
CA PHE A 206 -3.95 1.42 6.93
C PHE A 206 -3.75 -0.05 7.26
N VAL A 207 -4.44 -0.95 6.57
CA VAL A 207 -4.13 -2.39 6.58
C VAL A 207 -2.98 -2.60 5.61
N GLU A 208 -1.78 -2.83 6.14
CA GLU A 208 -0.57 -3.00 5.33
C GLU A 208 -0.60 -4.34 4.61
N ALA A 209 -0.23 -4.33 3.32
CA ALA A 209 0.01 -5.52 2.53
C ALA A 209 1.51 -5.69 2.34
N VAL A 210 2.05 -6.82 2.77
CA VAL A 210 3.44 -7.23 2.54
C VAL A 210 3.43 -8.37 1.54
N PHE A 211 4.23 -8.29 0.49
CA PHE A 211 4.27 -9.31 -0.57
C PHE A 211 5.65 -9.41 -1.22
N SER A 212 5.97 -10.56 -1.79
CA SER A 212 7.26 -10.83 -2.45
C SER A 212 7.20 -10.80 -3.98
N ALA A 213 6.00 -10.82 -4.56
CA ALA A 213 5.81 -10.73 -6.01
C ALA A 213 6.45 -9.47 -6.59
N GLN A 214 7.13 -9.61 -7.72
CA GLN A 214 7.59 -8.45 -8.49
C GLN A 214 6.41 -7.87 -9.26
N ILE A 215 6.20 -6.57 -9.12
CA ILE A 215 5.11 -5.86 -9.80
C ILE A 215 5.66 -5.19 -11.05
N THR A 216 4.94 -5.34 -12.15
CA THR A 216 5.18 -4.76 -13.47
C THR A 216 3.98 -3.90 -13.88
N PRO A 217 4.11 -2.99 -14.86
CA PRO A 217 2.97 -2.23 -15.37
C PRO A 217 1.78 -3.08 -15.82
N GLY A 218 2.00 -4.31 -16.29
CA GLY A 218 0.93 -5.23 -16.70
C GLY A 218 0.07 -5.78 -15.55
N GLU A 219 0.51 -5.59 -14.30
CA GLU A 219 -0.21 -5.99 -13.08
C GLU A 219 -0.97 -4.82 -12.44
N VAL A 220 -0.87 -3.62 -13.01
CA VAL A 220 -1.59 -2.44 -12.54
C VAL A 220 -2.94 -2.35 -13.24
N GLU A 221 -4.02 -2.37 -12.45
CA GLU A 221 -5.39 -2.22 -12.92
C GLU A 221 -5.68 -0.76 -13.30
N ALA A 222 -5.25 0.18 -12.44
CA ALA A 222 -5.44 1.61 -12.65
C ALA A 222 -4.43 2.41 -11.82
N ILE A 223 -4.17 3.65 -12.25
CA ILE A 223 -3.60 4.68 -11.39
C ILE A 223 -4.71 5.65 -11.00
N ARG A 224 -4.90 5.88 -9.70
CA ARG A 224 -5.84 6.88 -9.17
C ARG A 224 -5.12 8.15 -8.74
N ILE A 225 -5.76 9.29 -8.98
CA ILE A 225 -5.33 10.61 -8.52
C ILE A 225 -6.54 11.43 -8.06
N GLU A 226 -6.37 12.26 -7.03
CA GLU A 226 -7.44 13.16 -6.58
C GLU A 226 -7.78 14.21 -7.64
N ARG A 227 -9.07 14.54 -7.74
CA ARG A 227 -9.56 15.57 -8.65
C ARG A 227 -8.89 16.93 -8.45
N LYS A 228 -8.65 17.34 -7.20
CA LYS A 228 -7.95 18.59 -6.90
C LYS A 228 -6.54 18.59 -7.49
N GLN A 229 -5.74 17.56 -7.18
CA GLN A 229 -4.37 17.42 -7.68
C GLN A 229 -4.32 17.36 -9.21
N TYR A 230 -5.25 16.61 -9.82
CA TYR A 230 -5.36 16.52 -11.27
C TYR A 230 -5.60 17.90 -11.89
N ARG A 231 -6.52 18.69 -11.34
CA ARG A 231 -6.82 20.05 -11.84
C ARG A 231 -5.63 20.99 -11.67
N GLU A 232 -4.98 20.96 -10.51
CA GLU A 232 -3.81 21.78 -10.22
C GLU A 232 -2.66 21.52 -11.22
N LEU A 233 -2.40 20.25 -11.56
CA LEU A 233 -1.39 19.89 -12.57
C LEU A 233 -1.76 20.42 -13.98
N PHE A 234 -3.04 20.49 -14.31
CA PHE A 234 -3.50 21.11 -15.56
C PHE A 234 -3.38 22.63 -15.53
N GLU A 235 -3.74 23.26 -14.42
CA GLU A 235 -3.60 24.71 -14.21
C GLU A 235 -2.15 25.13 -14.37
N TYR A 236 -1.20 24.44 -13.74
CA TYR A 236 0.23 24.67 -13.96
C TYR A 236 0.62 24.49 -15.43
N GLY A 237 0.10 23.48 -16.11
CA GLY A 237 0.31 23.30 -17.55
C GLY A 237 -0.14 24.51 -18.39
N PHE A 238 -1.27 25.14 -18.04
CA PHE A 238 -1.76 26.34 -18.70
C PHE A 238 -0.99 27.61 -18.31
N GLU A 239 -0.67 27.77 -17.03
CA GLU A 239 0.13 28.89 -16.51
C GLU A 239 1.52 28.94 -17.14
N ASN A 240 2.12 27.79 -17.44
CA ASN A 240 3.40 27.69 -18.14
C ASN A 240 3.42 28.39 -19.51
N PHE A 241 2.27 28.61 -20.15
CA PHE A 241 2.17 29.38 -21.40
C PHE A 241 2.10 30.89 -21.18
N ARG A 242 1.77 31.34 -19.97
CA ARG A 242 1.52 32.76 -19.64
C ARG A 242 2.65 33.35 -18.79
N GLU A 243 3.19 32.58 -17.87
CA GLU A 243 4.16 33.02 -16.88
C GLU A 243 5.27 31.96 -16.70
N LYS A 244 6.43 32.41 -16.23
CA LYS A 244 7.54 31.51 -15.93
C LYS A 244 7.26 30.76 -14.62
N LEU A 245 6.87 29.49 -14.72
CA LEU A 245 6.81 28.59 -13.57
C LEU A 245 8.17 28.45 -12.89
N THR A 246 8.14 28.14 -11.58
CA THR A 246 9.31 27.62 -10.87
C THR A 246 9.75 26.30 -11.50
N ASP A 247 11.04 25.96 -11.39
CA ASP A 247 11.56 24.71 -11.95
C ASP A 247 10.89 23.48 -11.30
N GLU A 248 10.53 23.57 -10.03
CA GLU A 248 9.76 22.54 -9.32
C GLU A 248 8.40 22.28 -9.98
N ARG A 249 7.61 23.33 -10.24
CA ARG A 249 6.30 23.21 -10.89
C ARG A 249 6.44 22.74 -12.34
N ARG A 250 7.45 23.22 -13.07
CA ARG A 250 7.73 22.73 -14.43
C ARG A 250 8.02 21.23 -14.43
N ASN A 251 8.89 20.77 -13.53
CA ASN A 251 9.22 19.35 -13.40
C ASN A 251 7.99 18.50 -13.06
N LEU A 252 7.06 18.99 -12.22
CA LEU A 252 5.81 18.29 -11.92
C LEU A 252 4.90 18.17 -13.15
N VAL A 253 4.75 19.24 -13.94
CA VAL A 253 3.95 19.22 -15.18
C VAL A 253 4.56 18.27 -16.21
N GLU A 254 5.88 18.35 -16.43
CA GLU A 254 6.59 17.46 -17.36
C GLU A 254 6.47 15.99 -16.92
N ALA A 255 6.64 15.72 -15.61
CA ALA A 255 6.45 14.39 -15.06
C ALA A 255 5.02 13.89 -15.28
N PHE A 256 4.01 14.73 -15.03
CA PHE A 256 2.62 14.37 -15.26
C PHE A 256 2.30 14.04 -16.72
N VAL A 257 2.83 14.83 -17.67
CA VAL A 257 2.66 14.58 -19.11
C VAL A 257 3.31 13.25 -19.51
N LEU A 258 4.52 12.99 -19.02
CA LEU A 258 5.24 11.73 -19.26
C LEU A 258 4.52 10.53 -18.64
N ILE A 259 4.04 10.63 -17.40
CA ILE A 259 3.22 9.61 -16.73
C ILE A 259 2.00 9.29 -17.61
N LYS A 260 1.23 10.30 -18.02
CA LYS A 260 0.04 10.08 -18.88
C LYS A 260 0.36 9.43 -20.21
N ARG A 261 1.54 9.69 -20.79
CA ARG A 261 2.00 9.02 -22.01
C ARG A 261 2.32 7.56 -21.75
N LEU A 262 3.09 7.27 -20.71
CA LEU A 262 3.51 5.92 -20.34
C LEU A 262 2.33 5.05 -19.90
N LEU A 263 1.36 5.61 -19.16
CA LEU A 263 0.12 4.91 -18.81
C LEU A 263 -0.66 4.48 -20.05
N ARG A 264 -0.81 5.37 -21.05
CA ARG A 264 -1.43 5.02 -22.34
C ARG A 264 -0.66 3.94 -23.09
N GLN A 265 0.67 3.98 -23.09
CA GLN A 265 1.50 2.96 -23.73
C GLN A 265 1.35 1.58 -23.07
N ASN A 266 1.14 1.55 -21.75
CA ASN A 266 0.94 0.32 -20.98
C ASN A 266 -0.54 -0.08 -20.85
N SER A 267 -1.46 0.62 -21.51
CA SER A 267 -2.91 0.41 -21.37
C SER A 267 -3.44 0.51 -19.93
N ILE A 268 -2.82 1.34 -19.09
CA ILE A 268 -3.23 1.56 -17.70
C ILE A 268 -4.14 2.81 -17.65
N PRO A 269 -5.39 2.70 -17.19
CA PRO A 269 -6.27 3.84 -17.02
C PRO A 269 -5.78 4.77 -15.89
N LEU A 270 -5.91 6.08 -16.12
CA LEU A 270 -5.78 7.11 -15.09
C LEU A 270 -7.17 7.51 -14.61
N GLU A 271 -7.51 7.12 -13.40
CA GLU A 271 -8.80 7.40 -12.75
C GLU A 271 -8.70 8.69 -11.91
N VAL A 272 -9.59 9.64 -12.18
CA VAL A 272 -9.71 10.87 -11.39
C VAL A 272 -10.83 10.69 -10.37
N VAL A 273 -10.47 10.49 -9.11
CA VAL A 273 -11.43 10.21 -8.03
C VAL A 273 -11.80 11.48 -7.26
N PRO A 274 -12.97 11.53 -6.57
CA PRO A 274 -13.30 12.61 -5.65
C PRO A 274 -12.20 12.81 -4.60
N ASN A 275 -12.12 14.02 -4.05
CA ASN A 275 -11.22 14.27 -2.92
C ASN A 275 -11.72 13.47 -1.71
N ALA A 276 -10.80 12.81 -1.00
CA ALA A 276 -11.10 12.15 0.27
C ALA A 276 -11.27 13.16 1.41
#